data_AF-A0A1G1KS44-F1
#
_entry.id   AF-A0A1G1KS44-F1
#
_cell.length_a   1.000
_cell.length_b   1.000
_cell.length_c   1.000
_cell.angle_alpha   90.00
_cell.angle_beta   90.00
_cell.angle_gamma   90.00
#
_symmetry.space_group_name_H-M   'P 1'
#
loop_
_entity.id
_entity.type
_entity.pdbx_description
1 polymer ?
#
loop_
_entity_poly.entity_id
_entity_poly.type
_entity_poly.pdbx_seq_one_letter_code
_entity_poly.pdbx_strand_id
1 'polypeptide(L)'
;MQAKEKTSNLRKSLAQQLALASNQIIARDPMPLAFCHSRTFLSGISAINVSPTSPNHISSEPMSYSNNSLYHTNVDSRLKPAGMTSSSEPNGPVNLPAPFPWIGAKTLVPIVPITQTRHAQSHFSRWFRTAAAIAIAILIPSFVFASMSLFNTNISGYIKNLNIFTKTSGFTPEVVDNPLAVTEKNEQLFETPNRLRLKLRSTYKISDSKRIIAKIDYDQQAKFGSLVGSGDFRISQNQTENRRFLDLSQTLVEKKDYFYEHRLYRASAAYESDFLNLEVGRQQIPWGVGYFFTPTDVFNPFNPTQVELDERDGVDAVNLISRKYKGIKSQFIYTPRGRELHPQRYLARFSGDFKNYEIGVLGGGIHRDFVSGFDLAGNIRGSAIRGEFLYREAHFENDFIKFTLNADYNFPYNFYGLLEYHFNGQGNRSPGAYKLDHLIRGDIQQLGRNYIAVMAGHDITPLIRIENRAILNIDDFSLFIRPEIRYEIFPNFIITGATQLFAGNEKDEFGRPKNLYLTEAKYSF
;
A
#
# COMPACT_ATOMS: atom_id res chain seq x y z
N MET A 1 -9.89 -55.89 18.10
CA MET A 1 -8.78 -55.04 17.60
C MET A 1 -9.17 -54.24 16.34
N GLN A 2 -9.90 -54.80 15.38
CA GLN A 2 -10.30 -54.11 14.13
C GLN A 2 -11.13 -52.81 14.30
N ALA A 3 -11.94 -52.68 15.36
CA ALA A 3 -12.73 -51.46 15.61
C ALA A 3 -11.88 -50.26 16.09
N LYS A 4 -10.77 -50.51 16.80
CA LYS A 4 -9.82 -49.46 17.26
C LYS A 4 -8.95 -48.94 16.11
N GLU A 5 -8.68 -49.79 15.13
CA GLU A 5 -7.87 -49.44 13.96
C GLU A 5 -8.68 -48.57 12.96
N LYS A 6 -9.98 -48.88 12.80
CA LYS A 6 -10.89 -48.09 11.96
C LYS A 6 -11.13 -46.67 12.50
N THR A 7 -11.19 -46.50 13.82
CA THR A 7 -11.33 -45.19 14.48
C THR A 7 -10.02 -44.38 14.46
N SER A 8 -8.87 -45.04 14.53
CA SER A 8 -7.55 -44.42 14.33
C SER A 8 -7.39 -43.85 12.91
N ASN A 9 -7.80 -44.63 11.89
CA ASN A 9 -7.69 -44.22 10.49
C ASN A 9 -8.67 -43.08 10.15
N LEU A 10 -9.89 -43.08 10.71
CA LEU A 10 -10.81 -41.94 10.55
C LEU A 10 -10.27 -40.65 11.19
N ARG A 11 -9.63 -40.74 12.37
CA ARG A 11 -9.03 -39.56 13.02
C ARG A 11 -7.84 -39.01 12.24
N LYS A 12 -7.02 -39.88 11.64
CA LYS A 12 -5.91 -39.46 10.76
C LYS A 12 -6.43 -38.80 9.48
N SER A 13 -7.47 -39.35 8.86
CA SER A 13 -8.11 -38.78 7.67
C SER A 13 -8.75 -37.42 7.96
N LEU A 14 -9.44 -37.27 9.10
CA LEU A 14 -10.03 -35.99 9.51
C LEU A 14 -8.96 -34.95 9.86
N ALA A 15 -7.85 -35.36 10.51
CA ALA A 15 -6.72 -34.48 10.79
C ALA A 15 -6.01 -34.03 9.49
N GLN A 16 -5.91 -34.91 8.48
CA GLN A 16 -5.38 -34.55 7.16
C GLN A 16 -6.32 -33.60 6.41
N GLN A 17 -7.64 -33.81 6.46
CA GLN A 17 -8.61 -32.90 5.85
C GLN A 17 -8.64 -31.53 6.54
N LEU A 18 -8.51 -31.48 7.87
CA LEU A 18 -8.38 -30.23 8.64
C LEU A 18 -7.05 -29.50 8.35
N ALA A 19 -5.95 -30.23 8.15
CA ALA A 19 -4.65 -29.65 7.76
C ALA A 19 -4.64 -29.13 6.30
N LEU A 20 -5.38 -29.77 5.40
CA LEU A 20 -5.60 -29.27 4.04
C LEU A 20 -6.50 -28.02 4.03
N ALA A 21 -7.54 -27.97 4.89
CA ALA A 21 -8.38 -26.79 5.05
C ALA A 21 -7.61 -25.60 5.67
N SER A 22 -6.68 -25.84 6.60
CA SER A 22 -5.85 -24.77 7.18
C SER A 22 -4.84 -24.18 6.19
N ASN A 23 -4.33 -24.97 5.24
CA ASN A 23 -3.39 -24.49 4.22
C ASN A 23 -4.05 -23.69 3.09
N GLN A 24 -5.36 -23.84 2.86
CA GLN A 24 -6.10 -22.99 1.91
C GLN A 24 -6.48 -21.62 2.47
N ILE A 25 -6.34 -21.39 3.78
CA ILE A 25 -6.72 -20.14 4.45
C ILE A 25 -5.59 -19.09 4.45
N ILE A 26 -4.36 -19.45 4.02
CA ILE A 26 -3.17 -18.58 4.10
C ILE A 26 -3.15 -17.47 3.02
N ALA A 27 -4.15 -17.39 2.14
CA ALA A 27 -4.27 -16.35 1.09
C ALA A 27 -5.35 -15.29 1.38
N ARG A 28 -5.79 -15.12 2.63
CA ARG A 28 -6.64 -13.99 3.03
C ARG A 28 -5.83 -13.01 3.87
N ASP A 29 -5.85 -11.74 3.48
CA ASP A 29 -5.44 -10.64 4.36
C ASP A 29 -6.20 -10.74 5.70
N PRO A 30 -5.56 -10.46 6.84
CA PRO A 30 -6.09 -10.82 8.14
C PRO A 30 -7.26 -9.92 8.53
N MET A 31 -8.49 -10.44 8.43
CA MET A 31 -9.59 -10.05 9.32
C MET A 31 -9.69 -11.08 10.46
N PRO A 32 -9.81 -10.66 11.73
CA PRO A 32 -9.90 -11.58 12.85
C PRO A 32 -11.32 -12.17 12.95
N LEU A 33 -11.52 -13.39 12.45
CA LEU A 33 -12.68 -14.22 12.78
C LEU A 33 -12.38 -14.98 14.08
N ALA A 34 -12.91 -14.50 15.20
CA ALA A 34 -12.92 -15.23 16.46
C ALA A 34 -14.16 -16.13 16.52
N PHE A 35 -13.96 -17.45 16.39
CA PHE A 35 -14.97 -18.44 16.75
C PHE A 35 -15.12 -18.48 18.27
N CYS A 36 -16.34 -18.28 18.79
CA CYS A 36 -16.65 -18.59 20.19
C CYS A 36 -17.88 -19.48 20.31
N HIS A 37 -17.71 -20.59 21.02
CA HIS A 37 -18.77 -21.48 21.47
C HIS A 37 -19.66 -20.78 22.50
N SER A 38 -20.97 -20.86 22.29
CA SER A 38 -21.99 -20.41 23.22
C SER A 38 -21.97 -21.23 24.52
N ARG A 39 -21.87 -20.55 25.67
CA ARG A 39 -22.51 -21.00 26.91
C ARG A 39 -23.29 -19.84 27.53
N THR A 40 -24.59 -20.07 27.58
CA THR A 40 -25.64 -19.36 28.32
C THR A 40 -25.22 -18.99 29.74
N PHE A 41 -25.51 -17.77 30.20
CA PHE A 41 -25.90 -17.52 31.59
C PHE A 41 -26.78 -16.26 31.71
N LEU A 42 -27.84 -16.41 32.52
CA LEU A 42 -28.90 -15.46 32.84
C LEU A 42 -28.56 -14.62 34.08
N SER A 43 -29.26 -13.48 34.19
CA SER A 43 -29.64 -12.71 35.39
C SER A 43 -28.69 -11.64 35.95
N GLY A 44 -29.27 -10.50 36.35
CA GLY A 44 -28.68 -9.60 37.33
C GLY A 44 -28.93 -8.10 37.16
N ILE A 45 -30.14 -7.65 37.47
CA ILE A 45 -30.62 -6.26 37.64
C ILE A 45 -29.68 -5.38 38.50
N SER A 46 -29.56 -4.07 38.19
CA SER A 46 -29.76 -2.94 39.14
C SER A 46 -29.54 -1.57 38.47
N ALA A 47 -30.56 -0.72 38.55
CA ALA A 47 -30.58 0.68 38.14
C ALA A 47 -30.23 1.61 39.31
N ILE A 48 -29.60 2.76 39.05
CA ILE A 48 -29.68 3.98 39.88
C ILE A 48 -29.78 5.22 38.97
N ASN A 49 -30.68 6.12 39.34
CA ASN A 49 -31.23 7.29 38.64
C ASN A 49 -30.52 8.62 39.02
N VAL A 50 -30.42 9.53 38.02
CA VAL A 50 -30.82 10.97 37.99
C VAL A 50 -30.24 11.94 39.06
N SER A 51 -29.26 12.82 38.77
CA SER A 51 -29.30 14.22 38.23
C SER A 51 -29.11 15.31 39.34
N PRO A 52 -29.20 16.63 39.07
CA PRO A 52 -28.15 17.52 38.52
C PRO A 52 -27.89 18.79 39.38
N THR A 53 -26.78 19.50 39.18
CA THR A 53 -26.64 20.90 39.65
C THR A 53 -25.68 21.73 38.79
N SER A 54 -26.22 22.77 38.14
CA SER A 54 -25.59 24.10 37.98
C SER A 54 -26.29 25.05 39.00
N PRO A 55 -25.82 26.28 39.34
CA PRO A 55 -25.58 27.39 38.40
C PRO A 55 -24.47 28.41 38.80
N ASN A 56 -24.07 29.29 37.86
CA ASN A 56 -24.04 30.77 38.00
C ASN A 56 -23.00 31.51 37.13
N HIS A 57 -23.55 32.54 36.48
CA HIS A 57 -23.00 33.71 35.78
C HIS A 57 -21.73 34.37 36.34
N ILE A 58 -20.96 35.05 35.46
CA ILE A 58 -20.72 36.52 35.44
C ILE A 58 -20.05 36.94 34.11
N SER A 59 -20.45 38.12 33.64
CA SER A 59 -20.08 38.89 32.44
C SER A 59 -18.81 39.75 32.57
N SER A 60 -18.10 40.04 31.47
CA SER A 60 -17.71 41.40 31.00
C SER A 60 -16.60 41.39 29.92
N GLU A 61 -16.98 41.74 28.67
CA GLU A 61 -16.40 42.73 27.71
C GLU A 61 -14.87 43.05 27.55
N PRO A 62 -14.45 43.70 26.44
CA PRO A 62 -13.36 43.24 25.57
C PRO A 62 -12.09 44.13 25.58
N MET A 63 -10.98 43.64 25.01
CA MET A 63 -9.82 44.46 24.65
C MET A 63 -9.53 44.46 23.16
N SER A 64 -9.54 45.68 22.62
CA SER A 64 -8.98 46.14 21.35
C SER A 64 -7.46 46.09 21.34
N TYR A 65 -6.84 45.72 20.21
CA TYR A 65 -5.55 46.29 19.79
C TYR A 65 -5.50 46.51 18.28
N SER A 66 -4.77 47.57 17.95
CA SER A 66 -4.81 48.41 16.76
C SER A 66 -3.86 48.00 15.63
N ASN A 67 -4.17 48.55 14.44
CA ASN A 67 -3.39 48.58 13.21
C ASN A 67 -1.98 49.21 13.32
N ASN A 68 -1.06 48.74 12.47
CA ASN A 68 -0.18 49.50 11.55
C ASN A 68 0.77 48.48 10.85
N SER A 69 0.60 48.14 9.58
CA SER A 69 1.09 48.85 8.37
C SER A 69 2.60 49.08 8.32
N LEU A 70 3.30 48.44 7.35
CA LEU A 70 4.03 49.15 6.29
C LEU A 70 4.70 48.18 5.30
N TYR A 71 4.38 48.41 4.03
CA TYR A 71 5.04 47.91 2.83
C TYR A 71 6.45 48.51 2.70
N HIS A 72 7.40 47.76 2.14
CA HIS A 72 8.38 48.34 1.21
C HIS A 72 8.93 47.28 0.24
N THR A 73 8.65 47.54 -1.04
CA THR A 73 9.24 46.97 -2.26
C THR A 73 10.51 47.72 -2.65
N ASN A 74 11.47 47.01 -3.26
CA ASN A 74 12.43 47.42 -4.32
C ASN A 74 13.22 46.14 -4.66
N VAL A 75 13.19 45.51 -5.84
CA VAL A 75 13.41 45.94 -7.24
C VAL A 75 14.75 46.62 -7.48
N ASP A 76 15.73 45.83 -7.91
CA ASP A 76 16.66 46.11 -9.02
C ASP A 76 17.43 44.81 -9.33
N SER A 77 17.31 44.15 -10.49
CA SER A 77 17.60 44.50 -11.89
C SER A 77 19.11 44.53 -12.24
N ARG A 78 19.51 43.59 -13.13
CA ARG A 78 20.63 43.59 -14.12
C ARG A 78 21.00 42.13 -14.49
N LEU A 79 20.56 41.62 -15.65
CA LEU A 79 21.24 41.64 -16.97
C LEU A 79 22.50 40.76 -17.07
N LYS A 80 22.30 39.47 -17.39
CA LYS A 80 22.66 38.71 -18.63
C LYS A 80 23.94 39.06 -19.47
N PRO A 81 24.41 38.18 -20.41
CA PRO A 81 25.66 37.40 -20.37
C PRO A 81 26.61 37.61 -21.60
N ALA A 82 27.74 36.88 -21.70
CA ALA A 82 28.39 36.33 -22.93
C ALA A 82 29.93 36.13 -22.77
N GLY A 83 30.46 34.94 -23.10
CA GLY A 83 31.40 34.70 -24.24
C GLY A 83 32.73 34.15 -23.68
N MET A 84 33.60 33.34 -24.30
CA MET A 84 33.87 32.82 -25.65
C MET A 84 35.06 31.82 -25.45
N THR A 85 35.21 30.65 -26.10
CA THR A 85 36.01 30.40 -27.35
C THR A 85 35.92 28.88 -27.72
N SER A 86 35.44 28.47 -28.91
CA SER A 86 36.15 28.02 -30.16
C SER A 86 37.16 26.86 -29.98
N SER A 87 37.27 25.78 -30.79
CA SER A 87 37.00 25.50 -32.22
C SER A 87 37.10 23.98 -32.50
N SER A 88 36.20 23.37 -33.30
CA SER A 88 36.35 22.86 -34.70
C SER A 88 36.49 21.33 -34.89
N GLU A 89 35.45 20.72 -35.50
CA GLU A 89 35.37 19.42 -36.21
C GLU A 89 35.78 19.56 -37.72
N PRO A 90 35.63 18.58 -38.68
CA PRO A 90 35.33 17.12 -38.65
C PRO A 90 36.19 16.25 -39.64
N ASN A 91 35.97 14.92 -39.65
CA ASN A 91 35.78 14.00 -40.81
C ASN A 91 36.38 12.58 -40.62
N GLY A 92 35.57 11.52 -40.80
CA GLY A 92 36.01 10.09 -40.93
C GLY A 92 36.18 9.66 -42.40
N PRO A 93 36.04 8.37 -42.79
CA PRO A 93 36.31 7.07 -42.15
C PRO A 93 37.18 6.12 -43.04
N VAL A 94 37.34 4.82 -42.65
CA VAL A 94 37.51 3.57 -43.50
C VAL A 94 38.77 2.68 -43.27
N ASN A 95 38.48 1.41 -42.88
CA ASN A 95 39.04 0.04 -43.11
C ASN A 95 40.53 -0.36 -43.31
N LEU A 96 40.84 -1.47 -42.62
CA LEU A 96 41.83 -2.59 -42.77
C LEU A 96 42.58 -2.80 -44.11
N PRO A 97 43.79 -3.42 -44.12
CA PRO A 97 43.92 -4.88 -44.37
C PRO A 97 45.17 -5.62 -43.75
N ALA A 98 45.16 -6.97 -43.81
CA ALA A 98 46.32 -7.92 -43.74
C ALA A 98 46.85 -8.18 -45.20
N PRO A 99 47.79 -9.11 -45.59
CA PRO A 99 48.39 -10.30 -44.91
C PRO A 99 49.85 -10.81 -45.32
N PHE A 100 50.32 -11.95 -44.71
CA PHE A 100 51.30 -13.03 -45.15
C PHE A 100 52.82 -12.75 -45.41
N PRO A 101 53.79 -13.71 -45.64
CA PRO A 101 53.97 -15.20 -45.39
C PRO A 101 55.41 -15.79 -45.01
N TRP A 102 55.49 -17.13 -44.73
CA TRP A 102 56.56 -18.20 -44.95
C TRP A 102 57.91 -18.23 -44.14
N ILE A 103 58.60 -19.35 -43.79
CA ILE A 103 59.25 -20.52 -44.50
C ILE A 103 59.57 -21.67 -43.46
N GLY A 104 59.33 -22.99 -43.66
CA GLY A 104 60.19 -24.07 -44.26
C GLY A 104 61.10 -24.80 -43.22
N ALA A 105 61.50 -26.09 -43.25
CA ALA A 105 61.36 -27.28 -44.11
C ALA A 105 61.96 -28.52 -43.37
N LYS A 106 61.54 -29.76 -43.68
CA LYS A 106 62.41 -30.87 -44.18
C LYS A 106 61.72 -32.26 -44.15
N THR A 107 61.94 -32.96 -45.25
CA THR A 107 61.53 -34.31 -45.66
C THR A 107 62.54 -35.39 -45.23
N LEU A 108 62.05 -36.61 -44.95
CA LEU A 108 62.72 -37.90 -45.21
C LEU A 108 61.65 -39.01 -45.31
N VAL A 109 61.86 -39.92 -46.27
CA VAL A 109 61.01 -41.03 -46.78
C VAL A 109 61.99 -42.22 -46.99
N PRO A 110 61.61 -43.51 -47.13
CA PRO A 110 60.52 -44.35 -46.56
C PRO A 110 61.04 -45.65 -45.89
N ILE A 111 60.19 -46.35 -45.11
CA ILE A 111 60.18 -47.84 -45.03
C ILE A 111 58.71 -48.31 -44.89
N VAL A 112 58.33 -49.35 -45.64
CA VAL A 112 57.01 -50.02 -45.71
C VAL A 112 57.27 -51.53 -45.59
N PRO A 113 56.34 -52.45 -45.18
CA PRO A 113 55.16 -52.37 -44.30
C PRO A 113 55.16 -53.45 -43.17
N ILE A 114 54.30 -53.32 -42.16
CA ILE A 114 53.59 -54.47 -41.55
C ILE A 114 52.13 -54.06 -41.29
N THR A 115 51.21 -54.85 -41.81
CA THR A 115 49.74 -54.68 -41.75
C THR A 115 49.15 -55.38 -40.52
N GLN A 116 47.98 -54.89 -40.08
CA GLN A 116 47.07 -55.35 -39.00
C GLN A 116 47.43 -54.82 -37.58
N THR A 117 46.55 -54.19 -36.79
CA THR A 117 45.07 -54.18 -36.71
C THR A 117 44.53 -52.80 -36.25
N ARG A 118 43.72 -52.13 -37.09
CA ARG A 118 42.83 -51.02 -36.69
C ARG A 118 41.40 -51.54 -36.56
N HIS A 119 41.01 -52.08 -35.40
CA HIS A 119 39.58 -52.32 -35.14
C HIS A 119 39.10 -52.09 -33.70
N ALA A 120 39.98 -51.74 -32.75
CA ALA A 120 39.57 -51.57 -31.35
C ALA A 120 39.34 -50.11 -30.87
N GLN A 121 39.83 -49.09 -31.60
CA GLN A 121 39.79 -47.69 -31.10
C GLN A 121 38.57 -46.85 -31.56
N SER A 122 37.78 -47.30 -32.55
CA SER A 122 36.63 -46.52 -33.03
C SER A 122 35.33 -46.76 -32.26
N HIS A 123 35.21 -47.90 -31.56
CA HIS A 123 34.03 -48.21 -30.76
C HIS A 123 34.03 -47.51 -29.39
N PHE A 124 35.20 -47.32 -28.78
CA PHE A 124 35.34 -46.70 -27.46
C PHE A 124 35.00 -45.20 -27.48
N SER A 125 35.37 -44.49 -28.55
CA SER A 125 35.08 -43.05 -28.70
C SER A 125 33.63 -42.75 -29.08
N ARG A 126 32.95 -43.68 -29.78
CA ARG A 126 31.50 -43.59 -30.02
C ARG A 126 30.73 -43.79 -28.72
N TRP A 127 31.04 -44.84 -27.95
CA TRP A 127 30.40 -45.10 -26.65
C TRP A 127 30.54 -43.94 -25.67
N PHE A 128 31.72 -43.30 -25.60
CA PHE A 128 31.92 -42.14 -24.73
C PHE A 128 31.13 -40.91 -25.18
N ARG A 129 30.97 -40.70 -26.49
CA ARG A 129 30.14 -39.60 -27.04
C ARG A 129 28.65 -39.85 -26.83
N THR A 130 28.17 -41.08 -26.98
CA THR A 130 26.77 -41.42 -26.67
C THR A 130 26.49 -41.37 -25.18
N ALA A 131 27.41 -41.87 -24.33
CA ALA A 131 27.28 -41.80 -22.88
C ALA A 131 27.35 -40.36 -22.36
N ALA A 132 28.22 -39.51 -22.92
CA ALA A 132 28.26 -38.09 -22.60
C ALA A 132 27.01 -37.36 -23.09
N ALA A 133 26.49 -37.68 -24.28
CA ALA A 133 25.24 -37.10 -24.78
C ALA A 133 24.02 -37.52 -23.95
N ILE A 134 23.97 -38.78 -23.49
CA ILE A 134 22.92 -39.28 -22.58
C ILE A 134 23.08 -38.66 -21.19
N ALA A 135 24.30 -38.53 -20.67
CA ALA A 135 24.56 -37.85 -19.41
C ALA A 135 24.17 -36.37 -19.49
N ILE A 136 24.48 -35.67 -20.57
CA ILE A 136 24.06 -34.28 -20.80
C ILE A 136 22.53 -34.19 -20.97
N ALA A 137 21.91 -35.12 -21.70
CA ALA A 137 20.46 -35.17 -21.91
C ALA A 137 19.67 -35.59 -20.66
N ILE A 138 20.31 -36.20 -19.66
CA ILE A 138 19.70 -36.51 -18.35
C ILE A 138 20.03 -35.40 -17.35
N LEU A 139 21.27 -34.90 -17.33
CA LEU A 139 21.71 -33.87 -16.39
C LEU A 139 21.10 -32.50 -16.70
N ILE A 140 20.92 -32.11 -17.96
CA ILE A 140 20.29 -30.82 -18.29
C ILE A 140 18.83 -30.78 -17.82
N PRO A 141 17.96 -31.76 -18.15
CA PRO A 141 16.62 -31.82 -17.56
C PRO A 141 16.69 -31.95 -16.05
N SER A 142 17.57 -32.78 -15.49
CA SER A 142 17.66 -32.93 -14.03
C SER A 142 18.10 -31.64 -13.32
N PHE A 143 18.95 -30.81 -13.92
CA PHE A 143 19.38 -29.52 -13.38
C PHE A 143 18.30 -28.45 -13.57
N VAL A 144 17.57 -28.48 -14.69
CA VAL A 144 16.41 -27.61 -14.96
C VAL A 144 15.24 -27.99 -14.03
N PHE A 145 14.94 -29.29 -13.83
CA PHE A 145 13.93 -29.79 -12.91
C PHE A 145 14.34 -29.61 -11.44
N ALA A 146 15.62 -29.81 -11.09
CA ALA A 146 16.12 -29.54 -9.74
C ALA A 146 16.07 -28.04 -9.40
N SER A 147 16.42 -27.16 -10.35
CA SER A 147 16.26 -25.70 -10.16
C SER A 147 14.79 -25.28 -10.11
N MET A 148 13.89 -25.93 -10.87
CA MET A 148 12.44 -25.72 -10.73
C MET A 148 11.90 -26.16 -9.36
N SER A 149 12.52 -27.12 -8.66
CA SER A 149 12.13 -27.46 -7.28
C SER A 149 12.46 -26.36 -6.26
N LEU A 150 13.46 -25.52 -6.57
CA LEU A 150 13.88 -24.40 -5.72
C LEU A 150 13.06 -23.14 -5.98
N PHE A 151 12.48 -22.99 -7.18
CA PHE A 151 11.62 -21.88 -7.56
C PHE A 151 10.14 -22.24 -7.43
N ASN A 152 9.44 -21.56 -6.54
CA ASN A 152 7.98 -21.57 -6.50
C ASN A 152 7.44 -20.22 -6.97
N THR A 153 6.75 -20.21 -8.12
CA THR A 153 6.21 -18.98 -8.71
C THR A 153 4.69 -19.05 -8.78
N ASN A 154 4.04 -18.08 -8.16
CA ASN A 154 2.60 -17.86 -8.22
C ASN A 154 2.30 -16.60 -9.04
N ILE A 155 1.36 -16.74 -9.97
CA ILE A 155 0.76 -15.62 -10.70
C ILE A 155 -0.69 -15.54 -10.23
N SER A 156 -1.08 -14.36 -9.81
CA SER A 156 -2.45 -14.03 -9.41
C SER A 156 -2.76 -12.61 -9.86
N GLY A 157 -3.98 -12.13 -9.62
CA GLY A 157 -4.31 -10.77 -10.00
C GLY A 157 -5.78 -10.45 -9.84
N TYR A 158 -6.17 -9.34 -10.44
CA TYR A 158 -7.57 -9.02 -10.62
C TYR A 158 -7.81 -8.16 -11.86
N ILE A 159 -9.02 -8.24 -12.39
CA ILE A 159 -9.59 -7.27 -13.30
C ILE A 159 -10.70 -6.55 -12.54
N LYS A 160 -10.70 -5.22 -12.61
CA LYS A 160 -11.65 -4.37 -11.91
C LYS A 160 -12.18 -3.29 -12.86
N ASN A 161 -13.50 -3.15 -12.87
CA ASN A 161 -14.20 -2.00 -13.42
C ASN A 161 -14.84 -1.23 -12.27
N LEU A 162 -14.66 0.09 -12.25
CA LEU A 162 -15.30 1.00 -11.32
C LEU A 162 -16.04 2.04 -12.16
N ASN A 163 -17.24 2.43 -11.76
CA ASN A 163 -17.95 3.57 -12.32
C ASN A 163 -18.19 4.56 -11.18
N ILE A 164 -17.83 5.81 -11.40
CA ILE A 164 -17.95 6.91 -10.46
C ILE A 164 -18.80 7.99 -11.12
N PHE A 165 -19.79 8.50 -10.40
CA PHE A 165 -20.63 9.61 -10.83
C PHE A 165 -20.66 10.70 -9.75
N THR A 166 -20.44 11.96 -10.15
CA THR A 166 -20.55 13.14 -9.28
C THR A 166 -21.14 14.32 -10.04
N LYS A 167 -21.67 15.31 -9.32
CA LYS A 167 -22.38 16.46 -9.91
C LYS A 167 -21.48 17.66 -10.24
N THR A 168 -20.23 17.70 -9.81
CA THR A 168 -19.32 18.85 -10.03
C THR A 168 -17.87 18.48 -9.74
N SER A 169 -16.93 19.07 -10.50
CA SER A 169 -15.51 19.11 -10.12
C SER A 169 -15.31 20.18 -9.06
N GLY A 170 -14.57 19.90 -7.99
CA GLY A 170 -14.18 20.91 -7.01
C GLY A 170 -13.22 21.95 -7.59
N PHE A 171 -12.49 21.61 -8.66
CA PHE A 171 -11.34 22.37 -9.14
C PHE A 171 -11.26 22.46 -10.67
N THR A 172 -10.68 23.54 -11.20
CA THR A 172 -10.33 23.61 -12.63
C THR A 172 -9.02 22.86 -12.88
N PRO A 173 -8.71 22.46 -14.13
CA PRO A 173 -7.44 21.79 -14.45
C PRO A 173 -6.20 22.59 -14.01
N GLU A 174 -6.27 23.91 -14.01
CA GLU A 174 -5.18 24.81 -13.61
C GLU A 174 -4.89 24.80 -12.10
N VAL A 175 -5.67 24.06 -11.29
CA VAL A 175 -5.53 24.05 -9.82
C VAL A 175 -4.15 23.61 -9.34
N VAL A 176 -3.46 22.77 -10.12
CA VAL A 176 -2.09 22.33 -9.82
C VAL A 176 -1.11 23.51 -9.87
N ASP A 177 -1.35 24.47 -10.76
CA ASP A 177 -0.50 25.66 -10.97
C ASP A 177 -1.05 26.89 -10.20
N ASN A 178 -2.36 26.92 -9.93
CA ASN A 178 -3.06 27.96 -9.19
C ASN A 178 -4.04 27.34 -8.17
N PRO A 179 -3.67 27.18 -6.89
CA PRO A 179 -4.48 26.51 -5.86
C PRO A 179 -5.86 27.11 -5.58
N LEU A 180 -6.14 28.31 -6.11
CA LEU A 180 -7.43 28.99 -6.00
C LEU A 180 -8.34 28.78 -7.22
N ALA A 181 -7.92 27.98 -8.20
CA ALA A 181 -8.68 27.72 -9.41
C ALA A 181 -9.84 26.73 -9.13
N VAL A 182 -10.97 27.28 -8.69
CA VAL A 182 -12.20 26.56 -8.35
C VAL A 182 -13.16 26.60 -9.54
N THR A 183 -13.87 25.51 -9.79
CA THR A 183 -14.93 25.48 -10.81
C THR A 183 -16.26 25.89 -10.17
N GLU A 184 -16.91 26.94 -10.68
CA GLU A 184 -18.26 27.35 -10.24
C GLU A 184 -19.40 26.60 -10.95
N LYS A 185 -19.06 25.79 -11.96
CA LYS A 185 -20.03 25.20 -12.87
C LYS A 185 -20.42 23.79 -12.42
N ASN A 186 -21.69 23.61 -12.09
CA ASN A 186 -22.27 22.30 -11.79
C ASN A 186 -22.39 21.47 -13.09
N GLU A 187 -21.41 20.60 -13.33
CA GLU A 187 -21.41 19.67 -14.46
C GLU A 187 -21.42 18.22 -13.97
N GLN A 188 -22.28 17.39 -14.55
CA GLN A 188 -22.27 15.95 -14.26
C GLN A 188 -20.97 15.34 -14.78
N LEU A 189 -20.14 14.87 -13.86
CA LEU A 189 -18.89 14.20 -14.17
C LEU A 189 -19.02 12.72 -13.88
N PHE A 190 -18.42 11.94 -14.76
CA PHE A 190 -18.31 10.51 -14.55
C PHE A 190 -16.90 10.05 -14.91
N GLU A 191 -16.50 8.96 -14.28
CA GLU A 191 -15.30 8.23 -14.60
C GLU A 191 -15.59 6.73 -14.58
N THR A 192 -15.04 6.00 -15.55
CA THR A 192 -15.05 4.55 -15.58
C THR A 192 -13.61 4.02 -15.58
N PRO A 193 -12.94 3.91 -14.42
CA PRO A 193 -11.65 3.24 -14.32
C PRO A 193 -11.75 1.74 -14.58
N ASN A 194 -10.89 1.24 -15.44
CA ASN A 194 -10.66 -0.18 -15.72
C ASN A 194 -9.21 -0.49 -15.37
N ARG A 195 -9.00 -1.43 -14.44
CA ARG A 195 -7.66 -1.84 -13.99
C ARG A 195 -7.49 -3.34 -14.16
N LEU A 196 -6.41 -3.74 -14.83
CA LEU A 196 -5.84 -5.09 -14.73
C LEU A 196 -4.62 -5.00 -13.83
N ARG A 197 -4.61 -5.77 -12.73
CA ARG A 197 -3.44 -5.96 -11.88
C ARG A 197 -2.92 -7.39 -12.00
N LEU A 198 -1.66 -7.53 -12.40
CA LEU A 198 -0.92 -8.78 -12.40
C LEU A 198 0.03 -8.83 -11.21
N LYS A 199 -0.08 -9.87 -10.39
CA LYS A 199 0.77 -10.11 -9.22
C LYS A 199 1.63 -11.33 -9.48
N LEU A 200 2.94 -11.14 -9.49
CA LEU A 200 3.93 -12.20 -9.53
C LEU A 200 4.58 -12.31 -8.16
N ARG A 201 4.60 -13.53 -7.61
CA ARG A 201 5.30 -13.88 -6.38
C ARG A 201 6.20 -15.06 -6.68
N SER A 202 7.51 -14.83 -6.76
CA SER A 202 8.48 -15.91 -7.00
C SER A 202 9.36 -16.09 -5.78
N THR A 203 9.45 -17.32 -5.29
CA THR A 203 10.28 -17.70 -4.15
C THR A 203 11.38 -18.62 -4.60
N TYR A 204 12.63 -18.23 -4.36
CA TYR A 204 13.80 -19.08 -4.50
C TYR A 204 14.22 -19.59 -3.12
N LYS A 205 14.06 -20.90 -2.88
CA LYS A 205 14.44 -21.55 -1.64
C LYS A 205 15.94 -21.85 -1.64
N ILE A 206 16.67 -21.29 -0.68
CA ILE A 206 18.11 -21.57 -0.48
C ILE A 206 18.28 -22.74 0.49
N SER A 207 17.52 -22.72 1.60
CA SER A 207 17.42 -23.80 2.58
C SER A 207 16.01 -23.81 3.20
N ASP A 208 15.75 -24.68 4.17
CA ASP A 208 14.47 -24.69 4.88
C ASP A 208 14.20 -23.38 5.62
N SER A 209 15.25 -22.75 6.15
CA SER A 209 15.17 -21.48 6.87
C SER A 209 15.44 -20.25 6.02
N LYS A 210 16.05 -20.37 4.83
CA LYS A 210 16.47 -19.22 4.01
C LYS A 210 15.82 -19.22 2.63
N ARG A 211 15.27 -18.06 2.24
CA ARG A 211 14.65 -17.88 0.92
C ARG A 211 14.80 -16.45 0.42
N ILE A 212 14.80 -16.31 -0.90
CA ILE A 212 14.66 -15.02 -1.60
C ILE A 212 13.27 -14.98 -2.22
N ILE A 213 12.59 -13.84 -2.12
CA ILE A 213 11.24 -13.63 -2.64
C ILE A 213 11.24 -12.40 -3.53
N ALA A 214 10.85 -12.54 -4.79
CA ALA A 214 10.54 -11.43 -5.68
C ALA A 214 9.02 -11.20 -5.68
N LYS A 215 8.61 -9.95 -5.44
CA LYS A 215 7.21 -9.51 -5.45
C LYS A 215 7.06 -8.42 -6.50
N ILE A 216 6.19 -8.64 -7.50
CA ILE A 216 5.88 -7.65 -8.53
C ILE A 216 4.37 -7.52 -8.63
N ASP A 217 3.87 -6.28 -8.58
CA ASP A 217 2.49 -5.91 -8.91
C ASP A 217 2.56 -4.94 -10.09
N TYR A 218 1.97 -5.33 -11.21
CA TYR A 218 1.96 -4.55 -12.45
C TYR A 218 0.54 -4.20 -12.87
N ASP A 219 0.30 -2.93 -13.14
CA ASP A 219 -1.01 -2.38 -13.46
C ASP A 219 -1.06 -1.88 -14.90
N GLN A 220 -2.18 -2.19 -15.56
CA GLN A 220 -2.67 -1.47 -16.73
C GLN A 220 -3.96 -0.77 -16.32
N GLN A 221 -4.02 0.55 -16.48
CA GLN A 221 -5.18 1.34 -16.06
C GLN A 221 -5.67 2.24 -17.18
N ALA A 222 -6.91 2.00 -17.61
CA ALA A 222 -7.63 2.82 -18.57
C ALA A 222 -8.79 3.52 -17.87
N LYS A 223 -8.89 4.85 -17.98
CA LYS A 223 -9.94 5.65 -17.36
C LYS A 223 -10.68 6.41 -18.47
N PHE A 224 -12.00 6.34 -18.44
CA PHE A 224 -12.88 6.97 -19.44
C PHE A 224 -13.85 7.92 -18.75
N GLY A 225 -14.20 9.02 -19.40
CA GLY A 225 -15.26 9.92 -18.94
C GLY A 225 -14.78 11.33 -18.63
N SER A 226 -15.75 12.23 -18.42
CA SER A 226 -15.51 13.66 -18.29
C SER A 226 -14.73 14.08 -17.04
N LEU A 227 -14.67 13.22 -16.01
CA LEU A 227 -13.84 13.47 -14.83
C LEU A 227 -12.34 13.48 -15.17
N VAL A 228 -11.91 12.74 -16.19
CA VAL A 228 -10.49 12.65 -16.59
C VAL A 228 -9.93 14.04 -16.94
N GLY A 229 -10.74 14.92 -17.53
CA GLY A 229 -10.34 16.27 -17.90
C GLY A 229 -10.50 17.31 -16.78
N SER A 230 -10.84 16.90 -15.56
CA SER A 230 -11.14 17.81 -14.43
C SER A 230 -9.90 18.18 -13.61
N GLY A 231 -10.01 19.21 -12.78
CA GLY A 231 -8.99 19.58 -11.81
C GLY A 231 -8.80 18.53 -10.70
N ASP A 232 -9.89 17.92 -10.23
CA ASP A 232 -9.83 16.85 -9.22
C ASP A 232 -8.96 15.67 -9.69
N PHE A 233 -9.11 15.28 -10.96
CA PHE A 233 -8.30 14.22 -11.55
C PHE A 233 -6.81 14.60 -11.60
N ARG A 234 -6.50 15.83 -12.02
CA ARG A 234 -5.11 16.32 -12.06
C ARG A 234 -4.48 16.38 -10.67
N ILE A 235 -5.22 16.81 -9.65
CA ILE A 235 -4.75 16.77 -8.25
C ILE A 235 -4.44 15.34 -7.85
N SER A 236 -5.37 14.40 -8.08
CA SER A 236 -5.19 12.99 -7.71
C SER A 236 -3.97 12.36 -8.39
N GLN A 237 -3.73 12.69 -9.68
CA GLN A 237 -2.55 12.23 -10.42
C GLN A 237 -1.26 12.83 -9.83
N ASN A 238 -1.23 14.14 -9.62
CA ASN A 238 -0.05 14.84 -9.08
C ASN A 238 0.32 14.33 -7.67
N GLN A 239 -0.67 14.13 -6.78
CA GLN A 239 -0.42 13.54 -5.46
C GLN A 239 0.18 12.14 -5.57
N THR A 240 -0.34 11.32 -6.49
CA THR A 240 0.13 9.95 -6.71
C THR A 240 1.57 9.93 -7.25
N GLU A 241 1.92 10.86 -8.12
CA GLU A 241 3.26 11.04 -8.68
C GLU A 241 4.26 11.55 -7.63
N ASN A 242 3.89 12.55 -6.85
CA ASN A 242 4.76 13.18 -5.85
C ASN A 242 5.08 12.27 -4.66
N ARG A 243 4.32 11.19 -4.46
CA ARG A 243 4.56 10.16 -3.44
C ARG A 243 5.65 9.15 -3.82
N ARG A 244 6.31 9.28 -4.98
CA ARG A 244 7.23 8.27 -5.51
C ARG A 244 8.69 8.74 -5.45
N PHE A 245 9.60 7.80 -5.19
CA PHE A 245 11.03 8.04 -5.38
C PHE A 245 11.44 7.75 -6.82
N LEU A 246 11.07 6.59 -7.35
CA LEU A 246 11.26 6.23 -8.76
C LEU A 246 9.94 6.38 -9.54
N ASP A 247 9.99 7.03 -10.69
CA ASP A 247 8.86 7.00 -11.60
C ASP A 247 8.92 5.73 -12.45
N LEU A 248 8.03 4.79 -12.16
CA LEU A 248 7.93 3.50 -12.85
C LEU A 248 6.53 3.34 -13.46
N SER A 249 5.96 4.47 -13.88
CA SER A 249 4.74 4.53 -14.66
C SER A 249 4.98 5.31 -15.93
N GLN A 250 4.10 5.10 -16.90
CA GLN A 250 4.08 5.91 -18.10
C GLN A 250 2.64 6.06 -18.57
N THR A 251 2.24 7.32 -18.72
CA THR A 251 1.01 7.68 -19.43
C THR A 251 1.24 7.51 -20.93
N LEU A 252 0.48 6.63 -21.58
CA LEU A 252 0.57 6.42 -23.02
C LEU A 252 -0.46 7.27 -23.78
N VAL A 253 -1.59 7.56 -23.14
CA VAL A 253 -2.64 8.39 -23.72
C VAL A 253 -3.19 9.32 -22.66
N GLU A 254 -3.22 10.60 -22.98
CA GLU A 254 -3.86 11.64 -22.18
C GLU A 254 -4.70 12.52 -23.10
N LYS A 255 -6.02 12.39 -22.96
CA LYS A 255 -7.02 13.17 -23.69
C LYS A 255 -8.10 13.61 -22.70
N LYS A 256 -8.92 14.57 -23.12
CA LYS A 256 -9.98 15.17 -22.28
C LYS A 256 -10.86 14.14 -21.55
N ASP A 257 -11.30 13.08 -22.23
CA ASP A 257 -12.22 12.09 -21.67
C ASP A 257 -11.62 10.66 -21.66
N TYR A 258 -10.31 10.53 -21.86
CA TYR A 258 -9.63 9.24 -21.91
C TYR A 258 -8.19 9.34 -21.44
N PHE A 259 -7.85 8.49 -20.48
CA PHE A 259 -6.51 8.38 -19.92
C PHE A 259 -6.08 6.92 -19.86
N TYR A 260 -4.85 6.64 -20.25
CA TYR A 260 -4.26 5.32 -20.19
C TYR A 260 -2.83 5.38 -19.66
N GLU A 261 -2.57 4.60 -18.62
CA GLU A 261 -1.25 4.42 -18.06
C GLU A 261 -0.95 2.95 -17.80
N HIS A 262 0.35 2.64 -17.77
CA HIS A 262 0.84 1.42 -17.16
C HIS A 262 1.78 1.75 -16.01
N ARG A 263 1.79 0.92 -14.97
CA ARG A 263 2.56 1.18 -13.74
C ARG A 263 3.14 -0.11 -13.17
N LEU A 264 4.43 -0.09 -12.85
CA LEU A 264 4.98 -1.02 -11.87
C LEU A 264 4.53 -0.57 -10.47
N TYR A 265 3.35 -1.02 -10.08
CA TYR A 265 2.63 -0.55 -8.89
C TYR A 265 3.44 -0.78 -7.63
N ARG A 266 3.99 -2.00 -7.49
CA ARG A 266 4.93 -2.40 -6.44
C ARG A 266 5.94 -3.38 -7.00
N ALA A 267 7.18 -3.29 -6.54
CA ALA A 267 8.24 -4.19 -6.93
C ALA A 267 9.30 -4.23 -5.83
N SER A 268 9.47 -5.40 -5.22
CA SER A 268 10.43 -5.60 -4.13
C SER A 268 11.10 -6.97 -4.21
N ALA A 269 12.30 -7.03 -3.66
CA ALA A 269 13.03 -8.26 -3.40
C ALA A 269 13.22 -8.39 -1.89
N ALA A 270 12.88 -9.57 -1.35
CA ALA A 270 13.03 -9.89 0.05
C ALA A 270 13.98 -11.07 0.25
N TYR A 271 14.79 -11.01 1.29
CA TYR A 271 15.54 -12.14 1.83
C TYR A 271 14.98 -12.44 3.21
N GLU A 272 14.58 -13.69 3.43
CA GLU A 272 14.04 -14.14 4.71
C GLU A 272 14.92 -15.26 5.29
N SER A 273 15.18 -15.17 6.60
CA SER A 273 15.85 -16.16 7.42
C SER A 273 15.12 -16.34 8.77
N ASP A 274 15.58 -17.25 9.62
CA ASP A 274 15.04 -17.45 10.98
C ASP A 274 15.16 -16.20 11.87
N PHE A 275 16.15 -15.34 11.60
CA PHE A 275 16.48 -14.19 12.44
C PHE A 275 16.23 -12.85 11.75
N LEU A 276 16.20 -12.83 10.40
CA LEU A 276 16.18 -11.60 9.62
C LEU A 276 15.23 -11.69 8.44
N ASN A 277 14.39 -10.68 8.26
CA ASN A 277 13.75 -10.39 6.98
C ASN A 277 14.25 -9.03 6.49
N LEU A 278 14.82 -8.99 5.29
CA LEU A 278 15.24 -7.76 4.62
C LEU A 278 14.43 -7.63 3.34
N GLU A 279 13.70 -6.54 3.15
CA GLU A 279 12.96 -6.27 1.92
C GLU A 279 13.36 -4.90 1.35
N VAL A 280 13.73 -4.88 0.07
CA VAL A 280 14.20 -3.69 -0.65
C VAL A 280 13.34 -3.46 -1.89
N GLY A 281 12.93 -2.21 -2.10
CA GLY A 281 12.14 -1.79 -3.25
C GLY A 281 10.82 -1.14 -2.82
N ARG A 282 9.88 -1.06 -3.77
CA ARG A 282 8.55 -0.50 -3.53
C ARG A 282 7.66 -1.53 -2.86
N GLN A 283 7.37 -1.30 -1.58
CA GLN A 283 6.63 -2.22 -0.73
C GLN A 283 5.60 -1.46 0.10
N GLN A 284 4.58 -2.17 0.57
CA GLN A 284 3.70 -1.62 1.59
C GLN A 284 4.31 -1.87 2.96
N ILE A 285 4.34 -0.83 3.78
CA ILE A 285 4.85 -0.86 5.14
C ILE A 285 3.70 -0.46 6.05
N PRO A 286 2.79 -1.40 6.37
CA PRO A 286 1.65 -1.10 7.21
C PRO A 286 2.15 -0.90 8.63
N TRP A 287 2.25 0.36 9.03
CA TRP A 287 2.28 0.75 10.44
C TRP A 287 0.86 1.17 10.85
N GLY A 288 0.62 1.28 12.16
CA GLY A 288 -0.71 1.57 12.66
C GLY A 288 -1.63 0.35 12.79
N VAL A 289 -2.53 0.49 13.75
CA VAL A 289 -3.54 -0.47 14.21
C VAL A 289 -4.94 0.16 14.15
N GLY A 290 -5.06 1.46 13.92
CA GLY A 290 -6.30 2.19 13.74
C GLY A 290 -7.08 1.73 12.51
N TYR A 291 -8.38 2.06 12.48
CA TYR A 291 -9.26 1.63 11.40
C TYR A 291 -9.55 2.74 10.39
N PHE A 292 -10.01 3.90 10.87
CA PHE A 292 -10.25 5.09 10.04
C PHE A 292 -9.04 6.00 10.01
N PHE A 293 -8.32 6.10 11.13
CA PHE A 293 -7.20 7.00 11.32
C PHE A 293 -6.01 6.25 11.93
N THR A 294 -4.89 6.27 11.21
CA THR A 294 -3.66 5.58 11.59
C THR A 294 -2.50 6.58 11.74
N PRO A 295 -2.47 7.42 12.79
CA PRO A 295 -1.45 8.44 12.94
C PRO A 295 -0.01 7.90 12.97
N THR A 296 0.19 6.65 13.40
CA THR A 296 1.51 5.99 13.39
C THR A 296 1.89 5.41 12.02
N ASP A 297 0.95 5.29 11.07
CA ASP A 297 1.24 4.87 9.70
C ASP A 297 1.84 6.02 8.87
N VAL A 298 3.10 6.34 9.16
CA VAL A 298 3.82 7.43 8.49
C VAL A 298 4.33 7.04 7.09
N PHE A 299 4.29 5.75 6.74
CA PHE A 299 4.73 5.26 5.44
C PHE A 299 3.58 5.21 4.45
N ASN A 300 2.43 4.70 4.87
CA ASN A 300 1.25 4.56 4.04
C ASN A 300 0.03 5.25 4.67
N PRO A 301 0.06 6.59 4.87
CA PRO A 301 -1.05 7.32 5.51
C PRO A 301 -2.39 6.97 4.87
N PHE A 302 -3.33 6.55 5.70
CA PHE A 302 -4.65 6.14 5.24
C PHE A 302 -5.59 7.34 5.13
N ASN A 303 -6.23 7.50 3.98
CA ASN A 303 -7.33 8.44 3.81
C ASN A 303 -8.66 7.67 3.88
N PRO A 304 -9.47 7.86 4.93
CA PRO A 304 -10.71 7.11 5.10
C PRO A 304 -11.84 7.53 4.16
N THR A 305 -11.70 8.66 3.43
CA THR A 305 -12.68 9.14 2.44
C THR A 305 -12.26 8.84 1.00
N GLN A 306 -11.11 8.17 0.78
CA GLN A 306 -10.71 7.76 -0.57
C GLN A 306 -11.73 6.77 -1.18
N VAL A 307 -11.89 6.82 -2.50
CA VAL A 307 -12.86 5.98 -3.23
C VAL A 307 -12.48 4.49 -3.10
N GLU A 308 -11.24 4.16 -3.45
CA GLU A 308 -10.71 2.80 -3.41
C GLU A 308 -9.99 2.52 -2.07
N LEU A 309 -10.71 2.13 -1.02
CA LEU A 309 -10.15 1.93 0.33
C LEU A 309 -9.12 0.79 0.42
N ASP A 310 -9.27 -0.24 -0.42
CA ASP A 310 -8.39 -1.41 -0.45
C ASP A 310 -7.07 -1.13 -1.19
N GLU A 311 -6.98 0.00 -1.90
CA GLU A 311 -5.78 0.40 -2.62
C GLU A 311 -4.93 1.34 -1.76
N ARG A 312 -3.67 0.96 -1.55
CA ARG A 312 -2.70 1.77 -0.83
C ARG A 312 -1.42 1.81 -1.64
N ASP A 313 -0.82 2.98 -1.84
CA ASP A 313 0.46 3.04 -2.54
C ASP A 313 1.56 2.28 -1.78
N GLY A 314 2.58 1.81 -2.50
CA GLY A 314 3.81 1.34 -1.89
C GLY A 314 4.80 2.49 -1.69
N VAL A 315 5.75 2.32 -0.77
CA VAL A 315 6.87 3.23 -0.55
C VAL A 315 8.16 2.56 -1.00
N ASP A 316 9.03 3.33 -1.66
CA ASP A 316 10.36 2.88 -2.04
C ASP A 316 11.24 2.88 -0.78
N ALA A 317 11.60 1.69 -0.29
CA ALA A 317 12.20 1.55 1.03
C ALA A 317 13.16 0.37 1.15
N VAL A 318 14.04 0.46 2.15
CA VAL A 318 14.75 -0.67 2.75
C VAL A 318 14.10 -0.96 4.09
N ASN A 319 13.59 -2.18 4.26
CA ASN A 319 12.85 -2.62 5.44
C ASN A 319 13.54 -3.83 6.06
N LEU A 320 14.06 -3.66 7.28
CA LEU A 320 14.79 -4.67 8.01
C LEU A 320 14.00 -5.07 9.25
N ILE A 321 13.57 -6.32 9.32
CA ILE A 321 12.85 -6.89 10.46
C ILE A 321 13.72 -7.95 11.11
N SER A 322 14.12 -7.71 12.35
CA SER A 322 14.71 -8.74 13.20
C SER A 322 13.57 -9.53 13.85
N ARG A 323 13.52 -10.85 13.61
CA ARG A 323 12.48 -11.72 14.19
C ARG A 323 12.67 -11.85 15.71
N LYS A 324 11.57 -12.08 16.43
CA LYS A 324 11.41 -11.94 17.89
C LYS A 324 12.63 -12.44 18.69
N TYR A 325 13.42 -11.53 19.26
CA TYR A 325 14.38 -11.87 20.31
C TYR A 325 13.71 -11.66 21.66
N LYS A 326 13.60 -12.71 22.49
CA LYS A 326 12.89 -12.67 23.78
C LYS A 326 11.45 -12.12 23.68
N GLY A 327 10.77 -12.38 22.56
CA GLY A 327 9.39 -11.91 22.33
C GLY A 327 9.28 -10.50 21.75
N ILE A 328 10.39 -9.77 21.57
CA ILE A 328 10.40 -8.41 21.01
C ILE A 328 10.78 -8.46 19.53
N LYS A 329 9.92 -7.92 18.67
CA LYS A 329 10.15 -7.69 17.23
C LYS A 329 10.70 -6.28 17.03
N SER A 330 11.80 -6.17 16.29
CA SER A 330 12.42 -4.89 15.93
C SER A 330 12.34 -4.70 14.42
N GLN A 331 11.87 -3.53 13.98
CA GLN A 331 11.77 -3.17 12.58
C GLN A 331 12.45 -1.83 12.34
N PHE A 332 13.34 -1.77 11.35
CA PHE A 332 14.06 -0.57 10.95
C PHE A 332 13.77 -0.30 9.48
N ILE A 333 13.36 0.92 9.17
CA ILE A 333 13.01 1.31 7.81
C ILE A 333 13.77 2.56 7.43
N TYR A 334 14.30 2.54 6.21
CA TYR A 334 14.88 3.69 5.55
C TYR A 334 14.16 3.96 4.23
N THR A 335 13.77 5.21 3.98
CA THR A 335 13.29 5.69 2.68
C THR A 335 14.21 6.80 2.20
N PRO A 336 14.68 6.77 0.93
CA PRO A 336 15.44 7.87 0.37
C PRO A 336 14.56 9.09 0.13
N ARG A 337 15.18 10.26 -0.02
CA ARG A 337 14.46 11.48 -0.45
C ARG A 337 14.10 11.37 -1.93
N GLY A 338 12.82 11.52 -2.26
CA GLY A 338 12.30 11.60 -3.62
C GLY A 338 11.65 12.95 -3.91
N ARG A 339 10.51 12.91 -4.61
CA ARG A 339 9.65 14.07 -4.85
C ARG A 339 9.01 14.58 -3.55
N GLU A 340 8.21 15.65 -3.62
CA GLU A 340 7.72 16.42 -2.47
C GLU A 340 7.06 15.56 -1.38
N LEU A 341 6.24 14.58 -1.75
CA LEU A 341 5.52 13.70 -0.80
C LEU A 341 6.26 12.40 -0.49
N HIS A 342 7.51 12.25 -0.95
CA HIS A 342 8.41 11.14 -0.61
C HIS A 342 9.64 11.64 0.17
N PRO A 343 9.46 12.11 1.42
CA PRO A 343 10.57 12.58 2.24
C PRO A 343 11.52 11.43 2.59
N GLN A 344 12.76 11.79 2.92
CA GLN A 344 13.68 10.86 3.57
C GLN A 344 13.11 10.46 4.93
N ARG A 345 13.15 9.17 5.26
CA ARG A 345 12.71 8.68 6.57
C ARG A 345 13.72 7.66 7.09
N TYR A 346 13.95 7.68 8.39
CA TYR A 346 14.70 6.65 9.10
C TYR A 346 14.00 6.41 10.43
N LEU A 347 13.25 5.32 10.53
CA LEU A 347 12.40 5.04 11.68
C LEU A 347 12.64 3.61 12.18
N ALA A 348 12.49 3.44 13.48
CA ALA A 348 12.50 2.15 14.13
C ALA A 348 11.19 1.94 14.90
N ARG A 349 10.68 0.70 14.89
CA ARG A 349 9.57 0.26 15.74
C ARG A 349 9.99 -1.00 16.50
N PHE A 350 9.75 -1.01 17.80
CA PHE A 350 9.93 -2.16 18.68
C PHE A 350 8.56 -2.57 19.22
N SER A 351 8.24 -3.85 19.13
CA SER A 351 6.92 -4.36 19.53
C SER A 351 7.01 -5.69 20.25
N GLY A 352 6.10 -5.95 21.17
CA GLY A 352 6.04 -7.19 21.93
C GLY A 352 4.63 -7.46 22.45
N ASP A 353 4.40 -8.72 22.79
CA ASP A 353 3.11 -9.17 23.32
C ASP A 353 3.14 -9.19 24.86
N PHE A 354 2.13 -8.58 25.49
CA PHE A 354 1.94 -8.59 26.93
C PHE A 354 0.46 -8.82 27.28
N LYS A 355 0.16 -9.91 28.01
CA LYS A 355 -1.20 -10.24 28.52
C LYS A 355 -2.33 -10.07 27.47
N ASN A 356 -2.12 -10.59 26.25
CA ASN A 356 -3.02 -10.52 25.09
C ASN A 356 -3.10 -9.16 24.37
N TYR A 357 -2.16 -8.27 24.63
CA TYR A 357 -2.01 -7.01 23.89
C TYR A 357 -0.66 -7.03 23.16
N GLU A 358 -0.66 -6.67 21.88
CA GLU A 358 0.55 -6.21 21.22
C GLU A 358 0.75 -4.74 21.57
N ILE A 359 1.96 -4.42 21.99
CA ILE A 359 2.39 -3.07 22.32
C ILE A 359 3.57 -2.72 21.43
N GLY A 360 3.51 -1.58 20.75
CA GLY A 360 4.56 -1.02 19.92
C GLY A 360 5.01 0.35 20.39
N VAL A 361 6.30 0.62 20.30
CA VAL A 361 6.89 1.97 20.39
C VAL A 361 7.69 2.24 19.13
N LEU A 362 7.60 3.45 18.61
CA LEU A 362 8.31 3.86 17.41
C LEU A 362 8.99 5.21 17.58
N GLY A 363 10.02 5.45 16.77
CA GLY A 363 10.60 6.77 16.63
C GLY A 363 11.70 6.85 15.58
N GLY A 364 12.11 8.07 15.26
CA GLY A 364 13.11 8.36 14.24
C GLY A 364 12.88 9.71 13.55
N GLY A 365 13.45 9.88 12.37
CA GLY A 365 13.36 11.13 11.61
C GLY A 365 12.51 11.01 10.36
N ILE A 366 11.75 12.05 10.06
CA ILE A 366 11.07 12.29 8.79
C ILE A 366 11.53 13.63 8.25
N HIS A 367 12.34 13.61 7.20
CA HIS A 367 13.05 14.77 6.69
C HIS A 367 13.88 15.46 7.79
N ARG A 368 13.41 16.60 8.33
CA ARG A 368 14.04 17.34 9.43
C ARG A 368 13.24 17.22 10.74
N ASP A 369 12.08 16.60 10.69
CA ASP A 369 11.20 16.44 11.85
C ASP A 369 11.61 15.20 12.65
N PHE A 370 11.51 15.29 13.96
CA PHE A 370 11.61 14.13 14.84
C PHE A 370 10.21 13.58 15.12
N VAL A 371 10.07 12.26 15.07
CA VAL A 371 8.81 11.56 15.32
C VAL A 371 9.02 10.51 16.39
N SER A 372 8.06 10.42 17.31
CA SER A 372 7.95 9.33 18.27
C SER A 372 6.49 8.92 18.44
N GLY A 373 6.24 7.70 18.85
CA GLY A 373 4.88 7.21 18.99
C GLY A 373 4.78 5.87 19.68
N PHE A 374 3.53 5.47 19.91
CA PHE A 374 3.15 4.23 20.55
C PHE A 374 1.88 3.70 19.91
N ASP A 375 1.77 2.39 19.81
CA ASP A 375 0.56 1.70 19.39
C ASP A 375 0.25 0.53 20.32
N LEU A 376 -1.04 0.26 20.49
CA LEU A 376 -1.54 -0.86 21.30
C LEU A 376 -2.71 -1.50 20.56
N ALA A 377 -2.72 -2.83 20.51
CA ALA A 377 -3.82 -3.60 19.99
C ALA A 377 -4.04 -4.85 20.84
N GLY A 378 -5.28 -5.13 21.22
CA GLY A 378 -5.60 -6.33 21.98
C GLY A 378 -7.09 -6.55 22.09
N ASN A 379 -7.48 -7.56 22.87
CA ASN A 379 -8.88 -7.91 23.05
C ASN A 379 -9.29 -7.80 24.53
N ILE A 380 -10.41 -7.13 24.79
CA ILE A 380 -11.04 -7.01 26.10
C ILE A 380 -12.48 -7.52 26.00
N ARG A 381 -12.80 -8.59 26.73
CA ARG A 381 -14.17 -9.15 26.82
C ARG A 381 -14.85 -9.39 25.45
N GLY A 382 -14.06 -9.79 24.45
CA GLY A 382 -14.54 -10.06 23.09
C GLY A 382 -14.56 -8.83 22.17
N SER A 383 -14.31 -7.62 22.68
CA SER A 383 -14.06 -6.44 21.87
C SER A 383 -12.58 -6.31 21.54
N ALA A 384 -12.25 -6.01 20.30
CA ALA A 384 -10.91 -5.58 19.96
C ALA A 384 -10.77 -4.09 20.31
N ILE A 385 -9.70 -3.73 21.02
CA ILE A 385 -9.39 -2.35 21.38
C ILE A 385 -8.03 -2.01 20.77
N ARG A 386 -7.96 -0.87 20.12
CA ARG A 386 -6.72 -0.38 19.53
C ARG A 386 -6.53 1.10 19.82
N GLY A 387 -5.30 1.49 20.08
CA GLY A 387 -4.92 2.86 20.35
C GLY A 387 -3.61 3.21 19.69
N GLU A 388 -3.50 4.44 19.22
CA GLU A 388 -2.30 4.99 18.64
C GLU A 388 -2.03 6.38 19.18
N PHE A 389 -0.75 6.71 19.38
CA PHE A 389 -0.28 8.03 19.74
C PHE A 389 0.97 8.36 18.91
N LEU A 390 1.01 9.58 18.39
CA LEU A 390 2.14 10.13 17.65
C LEU A 390 2.44 11.52 18.19
N TYR A 391 3.71 11.78 18.47
CA TYR A 391 4.26 13.12 18.66
C TYR A 391 5.20 13.44 17.50
N ARG A 392 5.07 14.63 16.92
CA ARG A 392 5.99 15.16 15.92
C ARG A 392 6.53 16.51 16.39
N GLU A 393 7.85 16.56 16.53
CA GLU A 393 8.60 17.80 16.68
C GLU A 393 8.92 18.31 15.27
N ALA A 394 8.25 19.38 14.87
CA ALA A 394 8.27 19.87 13.49
C ALA A 394 9.33 20.96 13.35
N HIS A 395 10.20 20.85 12.33
CA HIS A 395 11.31 21.80 12.20
C HIS A 395 10.86 23.18 11.68
N PHE A 396 9.82 23.21 10.84
CA PHE A 396 9.31 24.42 10.18
C PHE A 396 7.86 24.75 10.55
N GLU A 397 7.22 23.93 11.37
CA GLU A 397 5.86 24.13 11.86
C GLU A 397 5.82 24.00 13.38
N ASN A 398 4.66 24.20 13.98
CA ASN A 398 4.49 23.91 15.40
C ASN A 398 4.47 22.41 15.65
N ASP A 399 5.05 22.00 16.76
CA ASP A 399 4.93 20.64 17.26
C ASP A 399 3.47 20.24 17.44
N PHE A 400 3.17 18.97 17.18
CA PHE A 400 1.82 18.47 17.33
C PHE A 400 1.79 17.02 17.78
N ILE A 401 0.67 16.66 18.38
CA ILE A 401 0.31 15.27 18.69
C ILE A 401 -0.85 14.82 17.81
N LYS A 402 -0.90 13.54 17.50
CA LYS A 402 -2.11 12.87 17.00
C LYS A 402 -2.36 11.63 17.84
N PHE A 403 -3.61 11.32 18.11
CA PHE A 403 -3.95 10.06 18.74
C PHE A 403 -5.29 9.51 18.26
N THR A 404 -5.42 8.20 18.31
CA THR A 404 -6.63 7.49 17.93
C THR A 404 -6.93 6.44 19.00
N LEU A 405 -8.21 6.23 19.30
CA LEU A 405 -8.68 5.13 20.13
C LEU A 405 -9.92 4.52 19.46
N ASN A 406 -9.91 3.21 19.23
CA ASN A 406 -11.07 2.48 18.74
C ASN A 406 -11.40 1.24 19.56
N ALA A 407 -12.66 0.86 19.46
CA ALA A 407 -13.16 -0.43 19.88
C ALA A 407 -14.08 -1.00 18.81
N ASP A 408 -13.95 -2.29 18.53
CA ASP A 408 -14.88 -3.03 17.68
C ASP A 408 -15.36 -4.32 18.32
N TYR A 409 -16.52 -4.77 17.88
CA TYR A 409 -17.18 -5.97 18.38
C TYR A 409 -17.98 -6.67 17.29
N ASN A 410 -17.91 -7.99 17.30
CA ASN A 410 -18.78 -8.86 16.52
C ASN A 410 -19.98 -9.26 17.39
N PHE A 411 -21.11 -8.64 17.14
CA PHE A 411 -22.38 -8.93 17.79
C PHE A 411 -23.01 -10.21 17.22
N PRO A 412 -23.94 -10.84 17.97
CA PRO A 412 -24.79 -11.90 17.42
C PRO A 412 -25.50 -11.48 16.13
N TYR A 413 -25.97 -12.47 15.36
CA TYR A 413 -26.66 -12.27 14.08
C TYR A 413 -25.78 -11.59 13.00
N ASN A 414 -24.48 -11.90 12.99
CA ASN A 414 -23.51 -11.40 11.99
C ASN A 414 -23.52 -9.88 11.85
N PHE A 415 -23.62 -9.16 12.98
CA PHE A 415 -23.53 -7.72 13.00
C PHE A 415 -22.18 -7.29 13.57
N TYR A 416 -21.50 -6.38 12.89
CA TYR A 416 -20.22 -5.82 13.27
C TYR A 416 -20.39 -4.34 13.57
N GLY A 417 -19.79 -3.87 14.67
CA GLY A 417 -19.77 -2.45 15.00
C GLY A 417 -18.38 -2.01 15.43
N LEU A 418 -17.98 -0.81 15.00
CA LEU A 418 -16.75 -0.15 15.40
C LEU A 418 -17.02 1.32 15.68
N LEU A 419 -16.43 1.83 16.76
CA LEU A 419 -16.39 3.24 17.11
C LEU A 419 -14.93 3.66 17.28
N GLU A 420 -14.56 4.78 16.68
CA GLU A 420 -13.21 5.34 16.73
C GLU A 420 -13.26 6.84 16.99
N TYR A 421 -12.43 7.31 17.91
CA TYR A 421 -12.16 8.73 18.13
C TYR A 421 -10.75 9.05 17.66
N HIS A 422 -10.60 10.18 16.94
CA HIS A 422 -9.30 10.65 16.47
C HIS A 422 -9.09 12.12 16.81
N PHE A 423 -7.94 12.42 17.40
CA PHE A 423 -7.43 13.77 17.59
C PHE A 423 -6.25 14.03 16.65
N ASN A 424 -6.35 15.09 15.86
CA ASN A 424 -5.37 15.56 14.90
C ASN A 424 -4.85 16.95 15.31
N GLY A 425 -3.77 17.01 16.11
CA GLY A 425 -3.21 18.29 16.58
C GLY A 425 -2.65 19.19 15.48
N GLN A 426 -2.39 18.64 14.28
CA GLN A 426 -1.97 19.39 13.10
C GLN A 426 -3.14 20.16 12.45
N GLY A 427 -4.38 19.74 12.69
CA GLY A 427 -5.58 20.38 12.16
C GLY A 427 -5.95 21.68 12.86
N ASN A 428 -7.03 22.31 12.41
CA ASN A 428 -7.59 23.52 13.01
C ASN A 428 -9.01 23.28 13.53
N ARG A 429 -9.47 24.10 14.47
CA ARG A 429 -10.87 24.05 14.93
C ARG A 429 -11.79 24.89 14.06
N SER A 430 -11.27 26.00 13.53
CA SER A 430 -12.07 26.95 12.77
C SER A 430 -11.98 26.64 11.26
N PRO A 431 -13.11 26.48 10.56
CA PRO A 431 -13.09 26.15 9.13
C PRO A 431 -12.40 27.20 8.25
N GLY A 432 -12.39 28.47 8.68
CA GLY A 432 -11.67 29.56 8.02
C GLY A 432 -10.14 29.49 8.14
N ALA A 433 -9.60 28.64 9.00
CA ALA A 433 -8.17 28.44 9.21
C ALA A 433 -7.70 27.03 8.79
N TYR A 434 -8.53 26.33 8.00
CA TYR A 434 -8.19 25.04 7.40
C TYR A 434 -7.12 25.21 6.33
N LYS A 435 -6.06 24.40 6.41
CA LYS A 435 -4.95 24.38 5.46
C LYS A 435 -5.32 23.60 4.19
N LEU A 436 -6.21 24.15 3.36
CA LEU A 436 -6.72 23.47 2.15
C LEU A 436 -5.61 23.18 1.13
N ASP A 437 -4.65 24.08 1.01
CA ASP A 437 -3.51 23.92 0.11
C ASP A 437 -2.66 22.69 0.51
N HIS A 438 -2.48 22.42 1.80
CA HIS A 438 -1.81 21.20 2.29
C HIS A 438 -2.62 19.94 1.96
N LEU A 439 -3.96 19.99 2.04
CA LEU A 439 -4.82 18.87 1.65
C LEU A 439 -4.76 18.60 0.14
N ILE A 440 -4.81 19.65 -0.67
CA ILE A 440 -4.72 19.58 -2.15
C ILE A 440 -3.34 19.06 -2.58
N ARG A 441 -2.26 19.47 -1.91
CA ARG A 441 -0.93 18.90 -2.14
C ARG A 441 -0.80 17.45 -1.65
N GLY A 442 -1.66 17.01 -0.73
CA GLY A 442 -1.62 15.67 -0.14
C GLY A 442 -0.68 15.54 1.06
N ASP A 443 -0.23 16.66 1.65
CA ASP A 443 0.60 16.74 2.86
C ASP A 443 -0.15 16.24 4.11
N ILE A 444 -1.46 16.49 4.15
CA ILE A 444 -2.38 16.11 5.23
C ILE A 444 -3.61 15.38 4.65
N GLN A 445 -4.29 14.60 5.48
CA GLN A 445 -5.53 13.88 5.08
C GLN A 445 -6.79 14.38 5.82
N GLN A 446 -6.62 15.29 6.79
CA GLN A 446 -7.66 15.80 7.68
C GLN A 446 -7.43 17.29 7.95
N LEU A 447 -8.48 18.10 7.92
CA LEU A 447 -8.41 19.55 8.16
C LEU A 447 -8.73 19.94 9.62
N GLY A 448 -9.76 19.32 10.18
CA GLY A 448 -10.19 19.43 11.58
C GLY A 448 -9.24 18.77 12.59
N ARG A 449 -9.53 18.98 13.88
CA ARG A 449 -8.79 18.39 15.01
C ARG A 449 -9.49 17.19 15.62
N ASN A 450 -10.82 17.14 15.65
CA ASN A 450 -11.56 16.15 16.44
C ASN A 450 -12.55 15.41 15.54
N TYR A 451 -12.40 14.09 15.48
CA TYR A 451 -13.27 13.23 14.68
C TYR A 451 -13.84 12.08 15.50
N ILE A 452 -15.10 11.76 15.24
CA ILE A 452 -15.71 10.47 15.60
C ILE A 452 -15.99 9.73 14.30
N ALA A 453 -15.53 8.49 14.21
CA ALA A 453 -15.86 7.59 13.12
C ALA A 453 -16.59 6.35 13.63
N VAL A 454 -17.56 5.91 12.84
CA VAL A 454 -18.37 4.72 13.12
C VAL A 454 -18.39 3.83 11.90
N MET A 455 -18.32 2.52 12.12
CA MET A 455 -18.63 1.52 11.11
C MET A 455 -19.67 0.54 11.65
N ALA A 456 -20.64 0.20 10.81
CA ALA A 456 -21.61 -0.85 11.06
C ALA A 456 -21.68 -1.77 9.85
N GLY A 457 -21.47 -3.07 10.05
CA GLY A 457 -21.52 -4.08 8.99
C GLY A 457 -22.51 -5.19 9.33
N HIS A 458 -23.21 -5.72 8.34
CA HIS A 458 -24.14 -6.82 8.53
C HIS A 458 -24.09 -7.79 7.35
N ASP A 459 -23.81 -9.06 7.64
CA ASP A 459 -23.84 -10.13 6.65
C ASP A 459 -25.28 -10.67 6.56
N ILE A 460 -26.07 -10.08 5.66
CA ILE A 460 -27.48 -10.48 5.43
C ILE A 460 -27.54 -11.93 4.98
N THR A 461 -26.62 -12.32 4.08
CA THR A 461 -26.38 -13.70 3.67
C THR A 461 -24.87 -13.91 3.56
N PRO A 462 -24.39 -15.17 3.44
CA PRO A 462 -22.96 -15.42 3.21
C PRO A 462 -22.38 -14.75 1.96
N LEU A 463 -23.22 -14.31 1.01
CA LEU A 463 -22.81 -13.67 -0.24
C LEU A 463 -23.09 -12.16 -0.26
N ILE A 464 -23.97 -11.65 0.61
CA ILE A 464 -24.41 -10.25 0.61
C ILE A 464 -24.10 -9.62 1.96
N ARG A 465 -23.22 -8.61 1.91
CA ARG A 465 -22.87 -7.79 3.07
C ARG A 465 -23.27 -6.34 2.82
N ILE A 466 -23.88 -5.71 3.82
CA ILE A 466 -24.04 -4.26 3.89
C ILE A 466 -23.03 -3.71 4.88
N GLU A 467 -22.37 -2.63 4.54
CA GLU A 467 -21.44 -1.91 5.40
C GLU A 467 -21.69 -0.40 5.32
N ASN A 468 -21.76 0.26 6.46
CA ASN A 468 -21.95 1.69 6.55
C ASN A 468 -20.79 2.28 7.32
N ARG A 469 -20.17 3.31 6.77
CA ARG A 469 -19.10 4.08 7.39
C ARG A 469 -19.57 5.52 7.57
N ALA A 470 -19.25 6.14 8.70
CA ALA A 470 -19.53 7.55 8.91
C ALA A 470 -18.38 8.21 9.66
N ILE A 471 -18.08 9.48 9.34
CA ILE A 471 -17.08 10.29 10.01
C ILE A 471 -17.68 11.67 10.28
N LEU A 472 -17.80 12.04 11.55
CA LEU A 472 -18.19 13.35 12.00
C LEU A 472 -16.92 14.14 12.37
N ASN A 473 -16.69 15.28 11.72
CA ASN A 473 -15.78 16.29 12.25
C ASN A 473 -16.54 17.10 13.30
N ILE A 474 -16.11 17.04 14.56
CA ILE A 474 -16.84 17.65 15.69
C ILE A 474 -16.51 19.14 15.80
N ASP A 475 -15.40 19.60 15.22
CA ASP A 475 -15.03 21.02 15.28
C ASP A 475 -15.96 21.88 14.42
N ASP A 476 -16.40 21.37 13.26
CA ASP A 476 -17.28 22.06 12.33
C ASP A 476 -18.67 21.41 12.13
N PHE A 477 -18.91 20.27 12.78
CA PHE A 477 -20.13 19.46 12.68
C PHE A 477 -20.45 18.94 11.27
N SER A 478 -19.47 18.90 10.37
CA SER A 478 -19.64 18.30 9.06
C SER A 478 -19.52 16.77 9.11
N LEU A 479 -20.19 16.10 8.17
CA LEU A 479 -20.41 14.65 8.17
C LEU A 479 -20.10 14.04 6.81
N PHE A 480 -19.31 12.97 6.84
CA PHE A 480 -19.15 12.03 5.73
C PHE A 480 -19.89 10.73 6.05
N ILE A 481 -20.63 10.18 5.09
CA ILE A 481 -21.27 8.87 5.19
C ILE A 481 -21.02 8.07 3.91
N ARG A 482 -20.64 6.79 4.05
CA ARG A 482 -20.52 5.83 2.96
C ARG A 482 -21.32 4.57 3.25
N PRO A 483 -22.58 4.47 2.81
CA PRO A 483 -23.29 3.21 2.74
C PRO A 483 -22.79 2.38 1.55
N GLU A 484 -22.58 1.09 1.76
CA GLU A 484 -22.03 0.15 0.81
C GLU A 484 -22.78 -1.19 0.88
N ILE A 485 -23.07 -1.77 -0.28
CA ILE A 485 -23.51 -3.15 -0.42
C ILE A 485 -22.51 -3.91 -1.29
N ARG A 486 -22.12 -5.10 -0.83
CA ARG A 486 -21.19 -5.99 -1.51
C ARG A 486 -21.86 -7.33 -1.75
N TYR A 487 -21.84 -7.79 -2.99
CA TYR A 487 -22.42 -9.05 -3.41
C TYR A 487 -21.36 -9.91 -4.14
N GLU A 488 -21.01 -11.05 -3.54
CA GLU A 488 -20.20 -12.08 -4.19
C GLU A 488 -21.12 -12.98 -5.03
N ILE A 489 -21.11 -12.77 -6.35
CA ILE A 489 -22.01 -13.49 -7.27
C ILE A 489 -21.57 -14.95 -7.42
N PHE A 490 -20.27 -15.15 -7.56
CA PHE A 490 -19.60 -16.43 -7.61
C PHE A 490 -18.18 -16.25 -7.07
N PRO A 491 -17.45 -17.34 -6.72
CA PRO A 491 -16.15 -17.22 -6.08
C PRO A 491 -15.22 -16.25 -6.81
N ASN A 492 -14.68 -15.30 -6.06
CA ASN A 492 -13.76 -14.26 -6.53
C ASN A 492 -14.36 -13.19 -7.47
N PHE A 493 -15.68 -13.19 -7.70
CA PHE A 493 -16.36 -12.14 -8.46
C PHE A 493 -17.31 -11.35 -7.57
N ILE A 494 -16.93 -10.10 -7.30
CA ILE A 494 -17.63 -9.21 -6.38
C ILE A 494 -18.20 -8.03 -7.17
N ILE A 495 -19.49 -7.74 -6.92
CA ILE A 495 -20.10 -6.47 -7.29
C ILE A 495 -20.30 -5.64 -6.02
N THR A 496 -19.91 -4.38 -6.07
CA THR A 496 -20.10 -3.43 -4.97
C THR A 496 -20.91 -2.24 -5.48
N GLY A 497 -21.89 -1.80 -4.70
CA GLY A 497 -22.56 -0.51 -4.89
C GLY A 497 -22.35 0.32 -3.63
N ALA A 498 -21.93 1.57 -3.77
CA ALA A 498 -21.80 2.46 -2.62
C ALA A 498 -22.11 3.92 -2.99
N THR A 499 -22.26 4.75 -1.98
CA THR A 499 -22.28 6.20 -2.15
C THR A 499 -21.32 6.84 -1.16
N GLN A 500 -20.84 8.04 -1.46
CA GLN A 500 -20.19 8.91 -0.50
C GLN A 500 -21.02 10.17 -0.41
N LEU A 501 -21.60 10.42 0.76
CA LEU A 501 -22.47 11.54 1.07
C LEU A 501 -21.72 12.48 2.00
N PHE A 502 -21.75 13.75 1.65
CA PHE A 502 -21.05 14.83 2.34
C PHE A 502 -22.09 15.87 2.77
N ALA A 503 -22.04 16.28 4.04
CA ALA A 503 -22.95 17.27 4.62
C ALA A 503 -22.17 18.24 5.51
N GLY A 504 -22.48 19.53 5.40
CA GLY A 504 -21.82 20.63 6.12
C GLY A 504 -22.01 21.94 5.38
N ASN A 505 -21.57 23.05 5.97
CA ASN A 505 -21.53 24.34 5.28
C ASN A 505 -20.39 24.36 4.24
N GLU A 506 -20.44 25.27 3.27
CA GLU A 506 -19.45 25.34 2.16
C GLU A 506 -17.99 25.49 2.62
N LYS A 507 -17.78 26.04 3.82
CA LYS A 507 -16.45 26.21 4.43
C LYS A 507 -16.07 25.08 5.38
N ASP A 508 -16.91 24.08 5.58
CA ASP A 508 -16.65 22.95 6.48
C ASP A 508 -15.95 21.82 5.70
N GLU A 509 -15.19 20.97 6.39
CA GLU A 509 -14.37 19.94 5.76
C GLU A 509 -15.19 19.01 4.88
N PHE A 510 -16.30 18.47 5.40
CA PHE A 510 -17.21 17.63 4.64
C PHE A 510 -18.39 18.40 4.01
N GLY A 511 -18.34 19.73 3.95
CA GLY A 511 -19.26 20.53 3.12
C GLY A 511 -18.68 20.94 1.76
N ARG A 512 -17.36 20.82 1.58
CA ARG A 512 -16.68 21.11 0.31
C ARG A 512 -16.82 19.98 -0.74
N PRO A 513 -16.53 18.70 -0.42
CA PRO A 513 -16.63 17.63 -1.40
C PRO A 513 -18.07 17.42 -1.84
N LYS A 514 -18.25 16.92 -3.06
CA LYS A 514 -19.58 16.60 -3.60
C LYS A 514 -19.88 15.12 -3.47
N ASN A 515 -21.17 14.81 -3.39
CA ASN A 515 -21.64 13.43 -3.29
C ASN A 515 -21.18 12.62 -4.49
N LEU A 516 -20.67 11.42 -4.22
CA LEU A 516 -20.21 10.45 -5.22
C LEU A 516 -21.08 9.20 -5.16
N TYR A 517 -21.36 8.63 -6.33
CA TYR A 517 -22.06 7.35 -6.47
C TYR A 517 -21.12 6.40 -7.19
N LEU A 518 -20.98 5.19 -6.66
CA LEU A 518 -20.03 4.23 -7.17
C LEU A 518 -20.62 2.83 -7.35
N THR A 519 -20.19 2.18 -8.43
CA THR A 519 -20.43 0.75 -8.67
C THR A 519 -19.12 0.11 -9.10
N GLU A 520 -18.76 -1.01 -8.50
CA GLU A 520 -17.55 -1.77 -8.81
C GLU A 520 -17.93 -3.20 -9.24
N ALA A 521 -17.24 -3.73 -10.24
CA ALA A 521 -17.20 -5.15 -10.54
C ALA A 521 -15.73 -5.60 -10.54
N LYS A 522 -15.40 -6.59 -9.71
CA LYS A 522 -14.04 -7.07 -9.50
C LYS A 522 -13.98 -8.59 -9.58
N TYR A 523 -13.15 -9.10 -10.49
CA TYR A 523 -12.82 -10.51 -10.60
C TYR A 523 -11.36 -10.74 -10.20
N SER A 524 -11.11 -11.62 -9.24
CA SER A 524 -9.75 -12.01 -8.81
C SER A 524 -9.43 -13.43 -9.26
N PHE A 525 -8.18 -13.68 -9.67
CA PHE A 525 -7.72 -14.98 -10.17
C PHE A 525 -6.38 -15.41 -9.58
#